data_AF-A0A1B0C9M8-F1
#
_entry.id   AF-A0A1B0C9M8-F1
#
_cell.length_a   1.000
_cell.length_b   1.000
_cell.length_c   1.000
_cell.angle_alpha   90.00
_cell.angle_beta   90.00
_cell.angle_gamma   90.00
#
_symmetry.space_group_name_H-M   'P 1'
#
loop_
_entity.id
_entity.type
_entity.pdbx_description
1 polymer ?
#
loop_
_entity_poly.entity_id
_entity_poly.type
_entity_poly.pdbx_seq_one_letter_code
_entity_poly.pdbx_strand_id
1 'polypeptide(L)'
;MRSLFTYKIRQGTSYPSRDDGDASAKDIDIAMKLGAGYPMGPLELADYVGLDTTRSVLSGWHEKFPENPLFRPIETLDKLVQEGKMGVKSGEGFYSYKK
;
A
#
# COMPACT_ATOMS: atom_id res chain seq x y z
N MET A 1 4.09 20.39 -21.66
CA MET A 1 3.36 20.44 -20.38
C MET A 1 1.95 19.89 -20.58
N ARG A 2 1.84 18.56 -20.81
CA ARG A 2 0.62 17.76 -20.72
C ARG A 2 1.04 16.30 -20.78
N SER A 3 0.88 15.63 -19.65
CA SER A 3 0.60 14.20 -19.54
C SER A 3 1.57 13.19 -20.16
N LEU A 4 2.74 13.01 -19.53
CA LEU A 4 3.44 11.72 -19.55
C LEU A 4 2.89 10.75 -18.49
N PHE A 5 2.10 11.25 -17.53
CA PHE A 5 1.56 10.46 -16.42
C PHE A 5 0.43 9.51 -16.86
N THR A 6 -0.41 9.92 -17.81
CA THR A 6 -1.52 9.06 -18.31
C THR A 6 -1.08 7.98 -19.30
N TYR A 7 0.10 8.11 -19.93
CA TYR A 7 0.53 7.13 -20.93
C TYR A 7 1.07 5.85 -20.28
N LYS A 8 1.58 5.94 -19.05
CA LYS A 8 2.17 4.79 -18.34
C LYS A 8 1.14 3.91 -17.61
N ILE A 9 -0.06 4.42 -17.34
CA ILE A 9 -1.16 3.66 -16.71
C ILE A 9 -1.82 2.68 -17.70
N ARG A 10 -1.62 2.87 -19.01
CA ARG A 10 -2.20 2.01 -20.06
C ARG A 10 -1.34 0.78 -20.42
N GLN A 11 -0.08 0.74 -19.96
CA GLN A 11 0.81 -0.40 -20.10
C GLN A 11 0.79 -1.14 -18.77
N GLY A 12 0.09 -2.28 -18.68
CA GLY A 12 -0.12 -3.08 -17.47
C GLY A 12 1.16 -3.54 -16.76
N THR A 13 1.90 -2.59 -16.20
CA THR A 13 3.11 -2.80 -15.44
C THR A 13 2.69 -2.93 -13.98
N SER A 14 2.81 -4.15 -13.48
CA SER A 14 2.79 -4.45 -12.06
C SER A 14 3.65 -3.43 -11.33
N TYR A 15 3.08 -2.75 -10.32
CA TYR A 15 3.89 -1.98 -9.38
C TYR A 15 4.98 -2.93 -8.84
N PRO A 16 6.27 -2.59 -8.96
CA PRO A 16 7.33 -3.43 -8.42
C PRO A 16 7.06 -3.58 -6.91
N SER A 17 7.09 -4.83 -6.47
CA SER A 17 7.00 -5.22 -5.07
C SER A 17 7.99 -4.39 -4.26
N ARG A 18 7.61 -4.00 -3.04
CA ARG A 18 8.38 -3.11 -2.14
C ARG A 18 9.79 -3.62 -1.78
N ASP A 19 10.14 -4.84 -2.20
CA ASP A 19 11.45 -5.47 -2.03
C ASP A 19 12.55 -4.89 -2.92
N ASP A 20 12.21 -4.25 -4.04
CA ASP A 20 13.18 -3.49 -4.85
C ASP A 20 13.30 -2.08 -4.27
N GLY A 21 14.34 -1.84 -3.46
CA GLY A 21 14.56 -0.64 -2.64
C GLY A 21 14.75 0.70 -3.36
N ASP A 22 13.82 1.12 -4.23
CA ASP A 22 13.90 2.34 -5.04
C ASP A 22 12.96 3.48 -4.57
N ALA A 23 12.09 3.25 -3.58
CA ALA A 23 11.25 4.32 -3.04
C ALA A 23 10.86 4.07 -1.57
N SER A 24 11.08 5.05 -0.70
CA SER A 24 10.56 4.96 0.67
C SER A 24 9.02 4.98 0.66
N ALA A 25 8.39 4.43 1.71
CA ALA A 25 6.93 4.50 1.88
C ALA A 25 6.40 5.93 1.69
N LYS A 26 7.18 6.91 2.15
CA LYS A 26 6.90 8.34 2.05
C LYS A 26 6.95 8.86 0.62
N ASP A 27 7.89 8.39 -0.20
CA ASP A 27 8.01 8.81 -1.60
C ASP A 27 6.83 8.32 -2.44
N ILE A 28 6.33 7.11 -2.16
CA ILE A 28 5.13 6.56 -2.80
C ILE A 28 3.90 7.41 -2.46
N ASP A 29 3.73 7.76 -1.19
CA ASP A 29 2.61 8.59 -0.75
C ASP A 29 2.71 10.02 -1.31
N ILE A 30 3.90 10.62 -1.34
CA ILE A 30 4.14 11.93 -1.95
C ILE A 30 3.84 11.88 -3.46
N ALA A 31 4.30 10.86 -4.17
CA ALA A 31 4.05 10.69 -5.59
C ALA A 31 2.55 10.56 -5.89
N MET A 32 1.77 9.89 -5.04
CA MET A 32 0.32 9.78 -5.22
C MET A 32 -0.43 11.06 -4.83
N LYS A 33 0.00 11.76 -3.79
CA LYS A 33 -0.56 13.08 -3.41
C LYS A 33 -0.32 14.11 -4.51
N LEU A 34 0.92 14.23 -4.99
CA LEU A 34 1.30 15.22 -5.99
C LEU A 34 0.92 14.82 -7.42
N GLY A 35 0.98 13.53 -7.75
CA GLY A 35 0.71 13.02 -9.08
C GLY A 35 -0.78 12.84 -9.38
N ALA A 36 -1.55 12.33 -8.42
CA ALA A 36 -2.98 12.02 -8.58
C ALA A 36 -3.91 12.95 -7.79
N GLY A 37 -3.38 13.87 -6.97
CA GLY A 37 -4.19 14.84 -6.22
C GLY A 37 -4.94 14.25 -5.03
N TYR A 38 -4.57 13.04 -4.58
CA TYR A 38 -5.21 12.44 -3.42
C TYR A 38 -4.82 13.19 -2.12
N PRO A 39 -5.77 13.40 -1.19
CA PRO A 39 -5.47 14.08 0.07
C PRO A 39 -4.57 13.26 1.00
N MET A 40 -4.54 11.94 0.82
CA MET A 40 -3.77 10.99 1.62
C MET A 40 -3.13 9.95 0.70
N GLY A 41 -1.90 9.55 1.02
CA GLY A 41 -1.22 8.50 0.25
C GLY A 41 -1.85 7.13 0.53
N PRO A 42 -1.71 6.16 -0.37
CA PRO A 42 -2.27 4.82 -0.18
C PRO A 42 -1.77 4.12 1.09
N LEU A 43 -0.55 4.42 1.57
CA LEU A 43 0.02 3.76 2.74
C LEU A 43 -0.41 4.41 4.04
N GLU A 44 -0.46 5.74 4.07
CA GLU A 44 -1.14 6.46 5.15
C GLU A 44 -2.61 6.04 5.27
N LEU A 45 -3.31 5.83 4.15
CA LEU A 45 -4.70 5.38 4.16
C LEU A 45 -4.81 3.95 4.70
N ALA A 46 -3.90 3.06 4.32
CA ALA A 46 -3.86 1.69 4.85
C ALA A 46 -3.61 1.68 6.37
N ASP A 47 -2.71 2.53 6.86
CA ASP A 47 -2.46 2.69 8.30
C ASP A 47 -3.65 3.34 9.04
N TYR A 48 -4.41 4.20 8.37
CA TYR A 48 -5.61 4.82 8.93
C TYR A 48 -6.77 3.83 9.05
N VAL A 49 -7.01 3.03 8.00
CA VAL A 49 -8.04 1.97 8.00
C VAL A 49 -7.67 0.84 8.96
N GLY A 50 -6.38 0.50 9.02
CA GLY A 50 -5.83 -0.56 9.83
C GLY A 50 -5.32 -1.73 8.99
N LEU A 51 -4.06 -2.10 9.22
CA LEU A 51 -3.38 -3.13 8.45
C LEU A 51 -4.01 -4.52 8.58
N ASP A 52 -4.63 -4.80 9.73
CA ASP A 52 -5.39 -6.03 9.98
C ASP A 52 -6.63 -6.15 9.09
N THR A 53 -7.36 -5.05 8.92
CA THR A 53 -8.56 -4.99 8.10
C THR A 53 -8.19 -5.14 6.63
N THR A 54 -7.16 -4.42 6.18
CA THR A 54 -6.64 -4.55 4.81
C THR A 54 -6.16 -5.97 4.52
N ARG A 55 -5.45 -6.61 5.46
CA ARG A 55 -5.02 -8.01 5.34
C ARG A 55 -6.21 -8.95 5.19
N SER A 56 -7.23 -8.80 6.04
CA SER A 56 -8.42 -9.66 6.01
C SER A 56 -9.17 -9.55 4.67
N VAL A 57 -9.34 -8.33 4.16
CA VAL A 57 -9.93 -8.10 2.83
C VAL A 57 -9.07 -8.71 1.74
N LEU A 58 -7.75 -8.50 1.75
CA LEU A 58 -6.84 -9.06 0.75
C LEU A 58 -6.90 -10.60 0.73
N SER A 59 -6.93 -11.24 1.90
CA SER A 59 -7.05 -12.70 2.01
C SER A 59 -8.37 -13.20 1.44
N GLY A 60 -9.49 -12.52 1.71
CA GLY A 60 -10.79 -12.89 1.14
C GLY A 60 -10.85 -12.70 -0.38
N TRP A 61 -10.13 -11.70 -0.92
CA TRP A 61 -10.01 -11.50 -2.36
C TRP A 61 -9.08 -12.53 -3.00
N HIS A 62 -8.01 -12.93 -2.31
CA HIS A 62 -7.10 -13.98 -2.76
C HIS A 62 -7.82 -15.32 -2.88
N GLU A 63 -8.67 -15.66 -1.90
CA GLU A 63 -9.47 -16.88 -1.92
C GLU A 63 -10.47 -16.90 -3.10
N LYS A 64 -11.08 -15.73 -3.41
CA LYS A 64 -12.03 -15.61 -4.52
C LYS A 64 -11.38 -15.50 -5.90
N PHE A 65 -10.18 -14.94 -5.98
CA PHE A 65 -9.46 -14.68 -7.23
C PHE A 65 -7.99 -15.11 -7.12
N PRO A 66 -7.72 -16.42 -7.00
CA PRO A 66 -6.36 -16.92 -6.76
C PRO A 66 -5.41 -16.65 -7.94
N GLU A 67 -5.95 -16.50 -9.14
CA GLU A 67 -5.16 -16.24 -10.36
C GLU A 67 -4.72 -14.77 -10.50
N ASN A 68 -5.25 -13.86 -9.67
CA ASN A 68 -4.92 -12.45 -9.78
C ASN A 68 -3.66 -12.11 -8.98
N PRO A 69 -2.55 -11.69 -9.63
CA PRO A 69 -1.29 -11.41 -8.96
C PRO A 69 -1.35 -10.22 -8.00
N LEU A 70 -2.39 -9.37 -8.07
CA LEU A 70 -2.59 -8.20 -7.20
C LEU A 70 -3.07 -8.58 -5.80
N PHE A 71 -3.69 -9.74 -5.63
CA PHE A 71 -4.21 -10.18 -4.32
C PHE A 71 -3.30 -11.17 -3.62
N ARG A 72 -2.06 -11.34 -4.09
CA ARG A 72 -1.12 -12.23 -3.44
C ARG A 72 -0.83 -11.75 -2.02
N PRO A 73 -0.77 -12.67 -1.04
CA PRO A 73 -0.43 -12.32 0.33
C PRO A 73 0.96 -11.66 0.38
N ILE A 74 1.03 -10.53 1.07
CA ILE A 74 2.28 -9.76 1.23
C ILE A 74 2.86 -10.13 2.60
N GLU A 75 3.99 -10.85 2.61
CA GLU A 75 4.61 -11.31 3.86
C GLU A 75 4.93 -10.17 4.83
N THR A 76 5.32 -9.00 4.33
CA THR A 76 5.58 -7.81 5.15
C THR A 76 4.33 -7.35 5.89
N LEU A 77 3.16 -7.42 5.25
CA LEU A 77 1.89 -7.04 5.86
C LEU A 77 1.52 -8.01 6.98
N ASP A 78 1.71 -9.30 6.75
CA ASP A 78 1.46 -10.36 7.74
C ASP A 78 2.35 -10.21 8.97
N LYS A 79 3.65 -9.91 8.78
CA LYS A 79 4.58 -9.65 9.88
C LYS A 79 4.16 -8.43 10.70
N LEU A 80 3.80 -7.31 10.07
CA LEU A 80 3.35 -6.11 10.78
C LEU A 80 2.09 -6.37 11.62
N VAL A 81 1.13 -7.12 11.08
CA VAL A 81 -0.09 -7.49 11.83
C VAL A 81 0.23 -8.43 12.99
N GLN A 82 1.14 -9.40 12.81
CA GLN A 82 1.60 -10.29 13.88
C GLN A 82 2.35 -9.54 14.98
N GLU A 83 3.13 -8.52 14.64
CA GLU A 83 3.82 -7.63 15.58
C GLU A 83 2.87 -6.66 16.30
N GLY A 84 1.58 -6.66 15.99
CA GLY A 84 0.59 -5.74 16.56
C GLY A 84 0.68 -4.31 16.02
N LYS A 85 1.48 -4.09 14.97
CA LYS A 85 1.64 -2.81 14.28
C LYS A 85 0.55 -2.67 13.23
N MET A 86 -0.59 -2.16 13.67
CA MET A 86 -1.81 -2.03 12.87
C MET A 86 -2.06 -0.60 12.36
N GLY A 87 -1.07 0.28 12.37
CA GLY A 87 -1.18 1.66 11.88
C GLY A 87 -1.53 2.66 12.98
N VAL A 88 -2.43 3.61 12.67
CA VAL A 88 -2.78 4.73 13.56
C VAL A 88 -3.35 4.23 14.90
N LYS A 89 -4.12 3.15 14.87
CA LYS A 89 -4.76 2.60 16.08
C LYS A 89 -3.78 1.99 17.09
N SER A 90 -2.62 1.52 16.64
CA SER A 90 -1.54 0.99 17.49
C SER A 90 -0.40 1.99 17.71
N GLY A 91 -0.45 3.15 17.06
CA GLY A 91 0.63 4.15 17.09
C GLY A 91 1.83 3.80 16.18
N GLU A 92 1.79 2.66 15.49
CA GLU A 92 2.86 2.18 14.61
C GLU A 92 2.30 1.22 13.55
N GLY A 93 2.68 1.41 12.29
CA GLY A 93 2.35 0.60 11.12
C GLY A 93 3.42 0.74 10.04
N PHE A 94 3.04 1.15 8.82
CA PHE A 94 4.02 1.60 7.83
C PHE A 94 4.72 2.90 8.25
N TYR A 95 4.01 3.74 9.01
CA TYR A 95 4.55 4.92 9.66
C TYR A 95 4.52 4.79 11.19
N SER A 96 5.45 5.50 11.85
CA SER A 96 5.41 5.67 13.29
C SER A 96 4.55 6.89 13.62
N TYR A 97 3.42 6.65 14.28
CA TYR A 97 2.52 7.67 14.79
C TYR A 97 2.84 7.89 16.27
N LYS A 98 4.06 8.33 16.58
CA LYS A 98 4.37 8.81 17.94
C LYS A 98 3.48 10.01 18.25
N LYS A 99 2.71 9.89 19.33
CA LYS A 99 1.96 10.98 19.95
C LYS A 99 2.87 11.94 20.69
#